data_AF-T1A5I7-F1
#
_entry.id   AF-T1A5I7-F1
#
_cell.length_a   1.000
_cell.length_b   1.000
_cell.length_c   1.000
_cell.angle_alpha   90.00
_cell.angle_beta   90.00
_cell.angle_gamma   90.00
#
_symmetry.space_group_name_H-M   'P 1'
#
loop_
_entity.id
_entity.type
_entity.pdbx_description
1 polymer ?
#
loop_
_entity_poly.entity_id
_entity_poly.type
_entity_poly.pdbx_seq_one_letter_code
_entity_poly.pdbx_strand_id
1 'polypeptide(L)'
;MPEDQEDREPGPSARGPNRYTRIVAKIFEERFKPGATEVPFSREDIVETAQALEVKLPKNLGDVLYSFRFRTELPSSISTKAPTGKVWIIRPAGRGRYSFFATKVAIFGPRPGASVTKVPDSTPGLIDKYALSDEQALLAKVRYNRMVDVFTGITCYSL
;
A
#
# COMPACT_ATOMS: atom_id res chain seq x y z
N MET A 1 42.65 -15.44 -3.37
CA MET A 1 41.68 -16.18 -2.53
C MET A 1 41.11 -15.23 -1.50
N PRO A 2 40.02 -14.54 -1.84
CA PRO A 2 38.98 -14.20 -0.88
C PRO A 2 37.66 -14.89 -1.28
N GLU A 3 36.98 -15.38 -0.26
CA GLU A 3 35.77 -16.19 -0.31
C GLU A 3 34.58 -15.40 -0.88
N ASP A 4 33.82 -16.09 -1.72
CA ASP A 4 32.60 -15.65 -2.38
C ASP A 4 31.57 -15.11 -1.37
N GLN A 5 31.32 -13.79 -1.40
CA GLN A 5 30.08 -13.22 -0.89
C GLN A 5 29.03 -13.35 -1.99
N GLU A 6 28.21 -14.40 -1.88
CA GLU A 6 26.99 -14.56 -2.67
C GLU A 6 26.15 -13.28 -2.64
N ASP A 7 26.04 -12.66 -3.81
CA ASP A 7 24.97 -11.76 -4.19
C ASP A 7 23.63 -12.38 -3.78
N ARG A 8 23.02 -11.86 -2.71
CA ARG A 8 21.62 -12.13 -2.40
C ARG A 8 20.76 -11.39 -3.41
N GLU A 9 20.55 -12.02 -4.57
CA GLU A 9 19.48 -11.67 -5.48
C GLU A 9 18.16 -11.55 -4.71
N PRO A 10 17.31 -10.54 -4.98
CA PRO A 10 15.95 -10.52 -4.44
C PRO A 10 15.22 -11.73 -5.04
N GLY A 11 15.08 -12.78 -4.21
CA GLY A 11 14.50 -14.05 -4.63
C GLY A 11 13.13 -13.84 -5.30
N PRO A 12 12.82 -14.63 -6.35
CA PRO A 12 11.64 -14.41 -7.16
C PRO A 12 10.41 -14.60 -6.26
N SER A 13 9.55 -13.58 -6.18
CA SER A 13 8.24 -13.68 -5.53
C SER A 13 7.27 -14.51 -6.36
N ALA A 14 7.70 -15.68 -6.82
CA ALA A 14 6.88 -16.69 -7.47
C ALA A 14 6.19 -17.57 -6.41
N ARG A 15 5.41 -16.96 -5.52
CA ARG A 15 4.33 -17.68 -4.82
C ARG A 15 3.06 -17.39 -5.60
N GLY A 16 2.37 -18.43 -6.04
CA GLY A 16 1.09 -18.32 -6.76
C GLY A 16 0.15 -17.31 -6.08
N PRO A 17 -0.82 -16.74 -6.81
CA PRO A 17 -1.59 -15.58 -6.36
C PRO A 17 -2.04 -15.79 -4.91
N ASN A 18 -1.61 -14.87 -4.04
CA ASN A 18 -1.83 -14.96 -2.60
C ASN A 18 -3.30 -15.35 -2.37
N ARG A 19 -3.53 -16.28 -1.45
CA ARG A 19 -4.85 -16.81 -1.12
C ARG A 19 -5.94 -15.73 -1.09
N TYR A 20 -5.59 -14.58 -0.53
CA TYR A 20 -6.43 -13.39 -0.42
C TYR A 20 -6.75 -12.76 -1.77
N THR A 21 -5.78 -12.70 -2.68
CA THR A 21 -5.93 -12.18 -4.04
C THR A 21 -6.95 -12.98 -4.84
N ARG A 22 -6.92 -14.31 -4.74
CA ARG A 22 -7.90 -15.17 -5.43
C ARG A 22 -9.32 -14.92 -4.96
N ILE A 23 -9.53 -14.81 -3.64
CA ILE A 23 -10.85 -14.56 -3.05
C ILE A 23 -11.38 -13.19 -3.50
N VAL A 24 -10.58 -12.13 -3.36
CA VAL A 24 -11.00 -10.75 -3.68
C VAL A 24 -11.23 -10.57 -5.19
N ALA A 25 -10.40 -11.17 -6.05
CA ALA A 25 -10.61 -11.17 -7.50
C ALA A 25 -11.93 -11.82 -7.88
N LYS A 26 -12.25 -12.98 -7.30
CA LYS A 26 -13.46 -13.74 -7.61
C LYS A 26 -14.73 -13.01 -7.16
N ILE A 27 -14.76 -12.45 -5.94
CA ILE A 27 -15.88 -11.62 -5.45
C ILE A 27 -16.11 -10.42 -6.38
N PHE A 28 -15.02 -9.75 -6.78
CA PHE A 28 -15.12 -8.62 -7.68
C PHE A 28 -15.69 -9.05 -9.03
N GLU A 29 -15.20 -10.12 -9.63
CA GLU A 29 -15.69 -10.62 -10.92
C GLU A 29 -17.16 -11.03 -10.91
N GLU A 30 -17.64 -11.65 -9.85
CA GLU A 30 -19.03 -12.11 -9.73
C GLU A 30 -20.03 -10.94 -9.58
N ARG A 31 -19.61 -9.87 -8.91
CA ARG A 31 -20.49 -8.74 -8.59
C ARG A 31 -20.28 -7.50 -9.46
N PHE A 32 -19.16 -7.41 -10.17
CA PHE A 32 -18.84 -6.28 -11.03
C PHE A 32 -19.73 -6.27 -12.27
N LYS A 33 -20.26 -5.09 -12.58
CA LYS A 33 -20.97 -4.80 -13.83
C LYS A 33 -20.22 -3.71 -14.60
N PRO A 34 -20.12 -3.79 -15.94
CA PRO A 34 -19.51 -2.74 -16.74
C PRO A 34 -20.12 -1.37 -16.42
N GLY A 35 -19.27 -0.38 -16.17
CA GLY A 35 -19.68 0.99 -15.81
C GLY A 35 -19.98 1.22 -14.31
N ALA A 36 -19.95 0.18 -13.47
CA ALA A 36 -20.11 0.35 -12.03
C ALA A 36 -18.93 1.15 -11.43
N THR A 37 -19.25 2.09 -10.54
CA THR A 37 -18.28 2.83 -9.71
C THR A 37 -18.21 2.31 -8.29
N GLU A 38 -19.15 1.45 -7.91
CA GLU A 38 -19.23 0.81 -6.60
C GLU A 38 -19.69 -0.65 -6.76
N VAL A 39 -18.99 -1.56 -6.08
CA VAL A 39 -19.32 -2.99 -6.02
C VAL A 39 -19.43 -3.39 -4.54
N PRO A 40 -20.64 -3.49 -3.99
CA PRO A 40 -20.85 -3.87 -2.60
C PRO A 40 -20.71 -5.39 -2.39
N PHE A 41 -20.07 -5.78 -1.29
CA PHE A 41 -19.92 -7.16 -0.85
C PHE A 41 -19.96 -7.25 0.69
N SER A 42 -20.26 -8.42 1.22
CA SER A 42 -20.32 -8.66 2.66
C SER A 42 -19.19 -9.59 3.11
N ARG A 43 -19.08 -9.76 4.43
CA ARG A 43 -18.12 -10.70 5.02
C ARG A 43 -18.48 -12.15 4.68
N GLU A 44 -19.76 -12.44 4.50
CA GLU A 44 -20.27 -13.75 4.10
C GLU A 44 -19.81 -14.11 2.68
N ASP A 45 -19.77 -13.14 1.75
CA ASP A 45 -19.22 -13.36 0.40
C ASP A 45 -17.77 -13.88 0.45
N ILE A 46 -16.95 -13.39 1.40
CA ILE A 46 -15.57 -13.87 1.58
C ILE A 46 -15.54 -15.34 1.98
N VAL A 47 -16.50 -15.77 2.82
CA VAL A 47 -16.61 -17.15 3.29
C VAL A 47 -17.08 -18.06 2.17
N GLU A 48 -18.14 -17.67 1.48
CA GLU A 48 -18.72 -18.41 0.35
C GLU A 48 -17.70 -18.58 -0.78
N THR A 49 -17.03 -17.50 -1.19
CA THR A 49 -16.00 -17.56 -2.22
C THR A 49 -14.79 -18.39 -1.78
N ALA A 50 -14.38 -18.35 -0.51
CA ALA A 50 -13.29 -19.19 -0.03
C ALA A 50 -13.64 -20.68 -0.10
N GLN A 51 -14.88 -21.05 0.24
CA GLN A 51 -15.37 -22.42 0.11
C GLN A 51 -15.45 -22.85 -1.35
N ALA A 52 -16.02 -22.02 -2.23
CA ALA A 52 -16.15 -22.31 -3.65
C ALA A 52 -14.79 -22.47 -4.36
N LEU A 53 -13.75 -21.77 -3.89
CA LEU A 53 -12.39 -21.88 -4.42
C LEU A 53 -11.57 -23.03 -3.79
N GLU A 54 -12.15 -23.80 -2.87
CA GLU A 54 -11.48 -24.80 -2.02
C GLU A 54 -10.25 -24.25 -1.29
N VAL A 55 -10.34 -22.97 -0.92
CA VAL A 55 -9.28 -22.24 -0.27
C VAL A 55 -9.48 -22.32 1.23
N LYS A 56 -8.43 -22.72 1.96
CA LYS A 56 -8.46 -22.72 3.44
C LYS A 56 -8.94 -21.37 3.95
N LEU A 57 -10.01 -21.33 4.73
CA LEU A 57 -10.56 -20.08 5.26
C LEU A 57 -9.50 -19.37 6.13
N PRO A 58 -9.31 -18.04 5.98
CA PRO A 58 -8.45 -17.27 6.88
C PRO A 58 -9.02 -17.29 8.30
N LYS A 59 -8.17 -17.49 9.32
CA LYS A 59 -8.60 -17.42 10.73
C LYS A 59 -9.18 -16.04 11.08
N ASN A 60 -8.68 -14.98 10.45
CA ASN A 60 -9.21 -13.64 10.55
C ASN A 60 -9.60 -13.11 9.16
N LEU A 61 -10.90 -13.02 8.89
CA LEU A 61 -11.40 -12.46 7.62
C LEU A 61 -11.06 -10.96 7.47
N GLY A 62 -10.82 -10.26 8.58
CA GLY A 62 -10.38 -8.87 8.57
C GLY A 62 -9.00 -8.67 7.92
N ASP A 63 -8.11 -9.66 8.04
CA ASP A 63 -6.74 -9.57 7.50
C ASP A 63 -6.74 -9.51 5.96
N VAL A 64 -7.72 -10.16 5.33
CA VAL A 64 -7.90 -10.11 3.87
C VAL A 64 -8.06 -8.65 3.43
N LEU A 65 -8.98 -7.94 4.07
CA LEU A 65 -9.31 -6.55 3.72
C LEU A 65 -8.22 -5.58 4.18
N TYR A 66 -7.63 -5.82 5.35
CA TYR A 66 -6.53 -5.02 5.87
C TYR A 66 -5.31 -5.06 4.94
N SER A 67 -4.97 -6.24 4.40
CA SER A 67 -3.87 -6.40 3.45
C SER A 67 -4.05 -5.50 2.23
N PHE A 68 -5.22 -5.52 1.60
CA PHE A 68 -5.49 -4.73 0.39
C PHE A 68 -5.71 -3.23 0.64
N ARG A 69 -5.98 -2.84 1.88
CA ARG A 69 -6.12 -1.42 2.23
C ARG A 69 -4.78 -0.73 2.49
N PHE A 70 -3.78 -1.46 2.97
CA PHE A 70 -2.57 -0.85 3.51
C PHE A 70 -1.24 -1.50 3.12
N ARG A 71 -1.24 -2.75 2.66
CA ARG A 71 0.01 -3.53 2.48
C ARG A 71 0.20 -4.10 1.08
N THR A 72 -0.86 -4.28 0.32
CA THR A 72 -0.82 -4.99 -0.96
C THR A 72 -1.73 -4.29 -1.94
N GLU A 73 -1.27 -4.16 -3.17
CA GLU A 73 -2.11 -3.65 -4.25
C GLU A 73 -3.21 -4.66 -4.63
N LEU A 74 -4.30 -4.14 -5.18
CA LEU A 74 -5.34 -4.99 -5.75
C LEU A 74 -4.78 -5.72 -6.99
N PRO A 75 -5.21 -6.97 -7.24
CA PRO A 75 -4.79 -7.71 -8.42
C PRO A 75 -5.09 -6.96 -9.72
N SER A 76 -4.27 -7.23 -10.73
CA SER A 76 -4.41 -6.68 -12.08
C SER A 76 -5.80 -6.93 -12.69
N SER A 77 -6.45 -8.04 -12.36
CA SER A 77 -7.82 -8.37 -12.80
C SER A 77 -8.89 -7.39 -12.30
N ILE A 78 -8.61 -6.66 -11.21
CA ILE A 78 -9.48 -5.61 -10.66
C ILE A 78 -8.98 -4.23 -11.11
N SER A 79 -7.69 -3.95 -10.97
CA SER A 79 -7.14 -2.61 -11.23
C SER A 79 -7.31 -2.17 -12.69
N THR A 80 -7.23 -3.11 -13.65
CA THR A 80 -7.46 -2.83 -15.08
C THR A 80 -8.91 -2.48 -15.42
N LYS A 81 -9.87 -2.86 -14.58
CA LYS A 81 -11.29 -2.54 -14.74
C LYS A 81 -11.66 -1.18 -14.15
N ALA A 82 -10.69 -0.42 -13.65
CA ALA A 82 -10.93 0.92 -13.14
C ALA A 82 -11.25 1.90 -14.28
N PRO A 83 -12.25 2.78 -14.12
CA PRO A 83 -12.50 3.85 -15.08
C PRO A 83 -11.30 4.80 -15.22
N THR A 84 -11.16 5.46 -16.37
CA THR A 84 -10.05 6.39 -16.65
C THR A 84 -9.86 7.42 -15.53
N GLY A 85 -8.63 7.52 -15.01
CA GLY A 85 -8.27 8.44 -13.93
C GLY A 85 -8.75 8.03 -12.52
N LYS A 86 -9.24 6.80 -12.36
CA LYS A 86 -9.67 6.23 -11.08
C LYS A 86 -8.90 4.97 -10.71
N VAL A 87 -8.92 4.66 -9.42
CA VAL A 87 -8.42 3.41 -8.83
C VAL A 87 -9.49 2.79 -7.95
N TRP A 88 -9.50 1.47 -7.88
CA TRP A 88 -10.34 0.74 -6.94
C TRP A 88 -9.74 0.76 -5.55
N ILE A 89 -10.56 1.07 -4.54
CA ILE A 89 -10.22 0.94 -3.12
C ILE A 89 -11.29 0.13 -2.41
N ILE A 90 -10.94 -0.52 -1.30
CA ILE A 90 -11.91 -1.22 -0.44
C ILE A 90 -12.29 -0.31 0.73
N ARG A 91 -13.56 0.10 0.81
CA ARG A 91 -14.11 0.90 1.91
C ARG A 91 -15.13 0.12 2.75
N PRO A 92 -15.29 0.44 4.04
CA PRO A 92 -16.39 -0.11 4.82
C PRO A 92 -17.71 0.52 4.36
N ALA A 93 -18.76 -0.29 4.28
CA ALA A 93 -20.12 0.10 3.89
C ALA A 93 -21.16 -0.26 4.96
N GLY A 94 -20.70 -0.48 6.20
CA GLY A 94 -21.53 -0.88 7.34
C GLY A 94 -20.92 -2.05 8.12
N ARG A 95 -21.64 -2.52 9.14
CA ARG A 95 -21.18 -3.66 9.96
C ARG A 95 -21.13 -4.93 9.11
N GLY A 96 -19.92 -5.46 8.90
CA GLY A 96 -19.69 -6.65 8.07
C GLY A 96 -19.92 -6.43 6.57
N ARG A 97 -20.04 -5.17 6.12
CA ARG A 97 -20.26 -4.81 4.72
C ARG A 97 -19.12 -3.94 4.22
N TYR A 98 -18.74 -4.17 2.98
CA TYR A 98 -17.64 -3.50 2.32
C TYR A 98 -18.04 -3.16 0.88
N SER A 99 -17.34 -2.23 0.27
CA SER A 99 -17.48 -2.01 -1.16
C SER A 99 -16.14 -1.73 -1.82
N PHE A 100 -15.97 -2.29 -3.01
CA PHE A 100 -14.98 -1.76 -3.94
C PHE A 100 -15.52 -0.45 -4.47
N PHE A 101 -14.74 0.61 -4.35
CA PHE A 101 -15.14 1.95 -4.75
C PHE A 101 -14.10 2.53 -5.70
N ALA A 102 -14.53 2.96 -6.88
CA ALA A 102 -13.68 3.61 -7.86
C ALA A 102 -13.54 5.09 -7.50
N THR A 103 -12.40 5.46 -6.91
CA THR A 103 -12.08 6.84 -6.52
C THR A 103 -11.02 7.45 -7.44
N LYS A 104 -10.94 8.78 -7.50
CA LYS A 104 -9.84 9.46 -8.18
C LYS A 104 -8.51 9.05 -7.54
N VAL A 105 -7.48 8.86 -8.35
CA VAL A 105 -6.12 8.64 -7.86
C VAL A 105 -5.72 9.84 -7.01
N ALA A 106 -5.39 9.59 -5.74
CA ALA A 106 -4.76 10.61 -4.90
C ALA A 106 -3.29 10.69 -5.33
N ILE A 107 -2.98 11.69 -6.15
CA ILE A 107 -1.60 11.96 -6.56
C ILE A 107 -0.96 12.78 -5.44
N PHE A 108 -0.22 12.12 -4.57
CA PHE A 108 0.64 12.78 -3.59
C PHE A 108 1.96 13.13 -4.28
N GLY A 109 2.03 14.36 -4.77
CA GLY A 109 3.22 14.88 -5.41
C GLY A 109 3.29 16.40 -5.28
N PRO A 110 4.47 17.00 -5.51
CA PRO A 110 4.59 18.44 -5.56
C PRO A 110 3.66 19.01 -6.63
N ARG A 111 3.06 20.16 -6.35
CA ARG A 111 2.22 20.86 -7.33
C ARG A 111 3.07 21.20 -8.56
N PRO A 112 2.58 20.96 -9.79
CA PRO A 112 3.27 21.40 -11.00
C PRO A 112 3.57 22.91 -10.92
N GLY A 113 4.84 23.28 -11.12
CA GLY A 113 5.29 24.69 -11.03
C GLY A 113 5.59 25.19 -9.62
N ALA A 114 5.54 24.35 -8.58
CA ALA A 114 6.03 24.73 -7.26
C ALA A 114 7.55 25.01 -7.29
N SER A 115 7.99 26.07 -6.61
CA SER A 115 9.41 26.38 -6.48
C SER A 115 10.10 25.30 -5.63
N VAL A 116 11.21 24.77 -6.14
CA VAL A 116 12.02 23.80 -5.41
C VAL A 116 12.97 24.54 -4.47
N THR A 117 12.79 24.34 -3.17
CA THR A 117 13.73 24.84 -2.16
C THR A 117 14.76 23.75 -1.88
N LYS A 118 16.02 24.03 -2.16
CA LYS A 118 17.12 23.13 -1.77
C LYS A 118 17.36 23.27 -0.27
N VAL A 119 17.40 22.15 0.45
CA VAL A 119 17.78 22.10 1.86
C VAL A 119 19.18 21.48 1.94
N PRO A 120 20.17 22.14 2.57
CA PRO A 120 21.50 21.56 2.77
C PRO A 120 21.43 20.29 3.63
N ASP A 121 22.06 19.21 3.16
CA ASP A 121 22.10 17.97 3.94
C ASP A 121 23.08 18.10 5.11
N SER A 122 22.54 18.09 6.32
CA SER A 122 23.29 18.15 7.59
C SER A 122 23.29 16.82 8.33
N THR A 123 22.84 15.74 7.68
CA THR A 123 22.84 14.39 8.26
C THR A 123 24.30 13.94 8.51
N PRO A 124 24.67 13.53 9.74
CA PRO A 124 26.00 13.02 9.99
C PRO A 124 26.27 11.75 9.18
N GLY A 125 27.45 11.64 8.57
CA GLY A 125 27.82 10.49 7.75
C GLY A 125 27.78 9.13 8.50
N LEU A 126 27.86 9.17 9.83
CA LEU A 126 27.65 7.98 10.67
C LEU A 126 26.21 7.46 10.57
N ILE A 127 25.22 8.36 10.52
CA ILE A 127 23.81 7.99 10.34
C ILE A 127 23.63 7.38 8.97
N ASP A 128 24.17 7.98 7.90
CA ASP A 128 24.06 7.41 6.56
C ASP A 128 24.71 6.03 6.43
N LYS A 129 25.81 5.77 7.15
CA LYS A 129 26.50 4.47 7.15
C LYS A 129 25.68 3.34 7.79
N TYR A 130 24.82 3.66 8.75
CA TYR A 130 24.00 2.69 9.50
C TYR A 130 22.50 2.86 9.28
N ALA A 131 22.11 3.81 8.44
CA ALA A 131 20.73 4.05 8.07
C ALA A 131 20.21 2.84 7.30
N LEU A 132 19.44 2.00 7.97
CA LEU A 132 18.56 1.04 7.30
C LEU A 132 17.43 1.82 6.62
N SER A 133 16.66 1.15 5.77
CA SER A 133 15.39 1.64 5.22
C SER A 133 14.26 1.57 6.27
N ASP A 134 14.55 2.03 7.49
CA ASP A 134 13.63 2.07 8.61
C ASP A 134 13.17 3.50 8.93
N GLU A 135 12.14 3.58 9.77
CA GLU A 135 11.53 4.84 10.19
C GLU A 135 12.50 5.74 10.97
N GLN A 136 13.44 5.16 11.71
CA GLN A 136 14.37 5.91 12.55
C GLN A 136 15.42 6.63 11.70
N ALA A 137 15.91 6.00 10.64
CA ALA A 137 16.78 6.65 9.68
C ALA A 137 16.09 7.84 8.99
N LEU A 138 14.82 7.69 8.61
CA LEU A 138 14.03 8.77 8.03
C LEU A 138 13.84 9.92 9.05
N LEU A 139 13.48 9.60 10.29
CA LEU A 139 13.28 10.59 11.34
C LEU A 139 14.57 11.35 11.65
N ALA A 140 15.72 10.67 11.64
CA ALA A 140 17.02 11.30 11.78
C ALA A 140 17.30 12.30 10.66
N LYS A 141 17.05 11.92 9.39
CA LYS A 141 17.21 12.85 8.25
C LYS A 141 16.27 14.06 8.37
N VAL A 142 15.01 13.86 8.74
CA VAL A 142 14.05 14.97 8.96
C VAL A 142 14.55 15.92 10.05
N ARG A 143 15.11 15.37 11.14
CA ARG A 143 15.61 16.13 12.29
C ARG A 143 16.91 16.89 11.98
N TYR A 144 17.93 16.21 11.47
CA TYR A 144 19.23 16.84 11.18
C TYR A 144 19.11 17.92 10.11
N ASN A 145 18.22 17.73 9.14
CA ASN A 145 17.94 18.73 8.12
C ASN A 145 16.92 19.80 8.54
N ARG A 146 16.45 19.75 9.80
CA ARG A 146 15.46 20.69 10.37
C ARG A 146 14.26 20.91 9.45
N MET A 147 13.77 19.84 8.80
CA MET A 147 12.75 19.94 7.76
C MET A 147 11.44 20.51 8.30
N VAL A 148 11.10 20.20 9.56
CA VAL A 148 9.91 20.75 10.23
C VAL A 148 10.08 22.24 10.48
N ASP A 149 11.25 22.67 10.95
CA ASP A 149 11.54 24.08 11.21
C ASP A 149 11.51 24.91 9.92
N VAL A 150 12.12 24.40 8.85
CA VAL A 150 12.12 25.04 7.53
C VAL A 150 10.70 25.13 6.97
N PHE A 151 9.88 24.10 7.18
CA PHE A 151 8.50 24.07 6.70
C PHE A 151 7.57 24.99 7.50
N THR A 152 7.72 25.03 8.83
CA THR A 152 6.81 25.74 9.75
C THR A 152 7.26 27.16 10.08
N GLY A 153 8.53 27.50 9.87
CA GLY A 153 9.13 28.78 10.25
C GLY A 153 9.35 28.96 11.75
N ILE A 154 9.16 27.91 12.56
CA ILE A 154 9.40 27.93 14.01
C ILE A 154 10.53 26.97 14.38
N THR A 155 11.23 27.26 15.47
CA THR A 155 12.25 26.32 15.98
C THR A 155 11.56 25.20 16.71
N CYS A 156 11.69 23.97 16.21
CA CYS A 156 11.11 22.78 16.83
C CYS A 156 12.17 22.04 17.65
N TYR A 157 11.85 21.76 18.91
CA TYR A 157 12.68 20.93 19.78
C TYR A 157 12.05 19.54 19.88
N SER A 158 12.84 18.50 19.69
CA SER A 158 12.42 17.13 20.02
C SER A 158 12.79 16.83 21.47
N LEU A 159 11.84 16.27 22.24
CA LEU A 159 12.14 15.63 23.53
C LEU A 159 12.91 14.32 23.33
#